data_AF-A0A1G5GGM1-F1
#
_entry.id   AF-A0A1G5GGM1-F1
#
_cell.length_a   1.000
_cell.length_b   1.000
_cell.length_c   1.000
_cell.angle_alpha   90.00
_cell.angle_beta   90.00
_cell.angle_gamma   90.00
#
_symmetry.space_group_name_H-M   'P 1'
#
loop_
_entity.id
_entity.type
_entity.pdbx_description
1 polymer ?
#
loop_
_entity_poly.entity_id
_entity_poly.type
_entity_poly.pdbx_seq_one_letter_code
_entity_poly.pdbx_strand_id
1 'polypeptide(L)'
;MGQNITLRCTSCKNVINLSTGQGLHDNRLDRVLTYFNDRNREIIQNELNRYNGTADWSFSRMIASCRINHNLRSLPTFHINDETDRIIVAQCDCGGEHDIFDPEGLELGTVHISCPKCGQPMRYIRSSFWD
;
A
#
# COMPACT_ATOMS: atom_id res chain seq x y z
N MET A 1 8.49 -7.19 -9.42
CA MET A 1 7.82 -6.43 -10.49
C MET A 1 6.76 -5.55 -9.86
N GLY A 2 6.96 -4.24 -10.00
CA GLY A 2 6.04 -3.22 -9.53
C GLY A 2 5.56 -2.30 -10.65
N GLN A 3 4.68 -1.38 -10.28
CA GLN A 3 4.07 -0.42 -11.18
C GLN A 3 4.23 0.98 -10.61
N ASN A 4 4.50 1.97 -11.45
CA ASN A 4 4.38 3.38 -11.11
C ASN A 4 3.09 3.89 -11.74
N ILE A 5 2.17 4.36 -10.91
CA ILE A 5 0.85 4.84 -11.29
C ILE A 5 0.83 6.36 -11.15
N THR A 6 0.35 7.04 -12.18
CA THR A 6 0.14 8.49 -12.14
C THR A 6 -1.34 8.81 -12.11
N LEU A 7 -1.77 9.48 -11.04
CA LEU A 7 -3.14 10.00 -10.87
C LEU A 7 -3.16 11.51 -11.06
N ARG A 8 -4.22 12.05 -11.66
CA ARG A 8 -4.47 13.50 -11.75
C ARG A 8 -5.88 13.86 -11.36
N CYS A 9 -6.00 14.88 -10.51
CA CYS A 9 -7.28 15.46 -10.17
C CYS A 9 -7.94 16.09 -11.40
N THR A 10 -9.20 15.78 -11.62
CA THR A 10 -9.99 16.30 -12.75
C THR A 10 -10.19 17.82 -12.66
N SER A 11 -10.31 18.35 -11.44
CA SER A 11 -10.54 19.77 -11.15
C SER A 11 -9.24 20.56 -11.00
N CYS A 12 -8.53 20.43 -9.88
CA CYS A 12 -7.36 21.28 -9.56
C CYS A 12 -6.06 20.88 -10.28
N LYS A 13 -6.11 19.85 -11.14
CA LYS A 13 -4.97 19.32 -11.92
C LYS A 13 -3.77 18.84 -11.11
N ASN A 14 -3.89 18.70 -9.79
CA ASN A 14 -2.86 18.09 -8.94
C ASN A 14 -2.49 16.69 -9.44
N VAL A 15 -1.21 16.39 -9.50
CA VAL A 15 -0.67 15.12 -10.00
C VAL A 15 0.02 14.38 -8.85
N ILE A 16 -0.24 13.09 -8.71
CA ILE A 16 0.39 12.23 -7.70
C ILE A 16 0.95 11.01 -8.43
N ASN A 17 2.21 10.67 -8.14
CA ASN A 17 2.85 9.46 -8.62
C ASN A 17 2.99 8.49 -7.45
N LEU A 18 2.58 7.25 -7.64
CA LEU A 18 2.54 6.20 -6.62
C LEU A 18 3.23 4.95 -7.18
N SER A 19 4.09 4.32 -6.39
CA SER A 19 4.81 3.11 -6.80
C SER A 19 4.27 1.90 -6.05
N THR A 20 3.64 0.96 -6.73
CA THR A 20 3.00 -0.24 -6.17
C THR A 20 3.71 -1.53 -6.57
N GLY A 21 3.31 -2.64 -5.97
CA GLY A 21 3.79 -3.99 -6.31
C GLY A 21 4.92 -4.50 -5.42
N GLN A 22 5.52 -5.61 -5.81
CA GLN A 22 6.59 -6.29 -5.07
C GLN A 22 7.94 -5.85 -5.63
N GLY A 23 8.73 -5.12 -4.84
CA GLY A 23 10.11 -4.82 -5.23
C GLY A 23 10.99 -6.06 -5.09
N LEU A 24 11.88 -6.31 -6.07
CA LEU A 24 12.79 -7.47 -6.13
C LEU A 24 13.76 -7.64 -4.93
N HIS A 25 13.77 -6.75 -3.94
CA HIS A 25 14.88 -6.62 -2.99
C HIS A 25 14.66 -7.12 -1.57
N ASP A 26 13.44 -7.49 -1.17
CA ASP A 26 13.13 -7.68 0.25
C ASP A 26 12.52 -9.05 0.59
N ASN A 27 13.09 -10.15 0.08
CA ASN A 27 12.84 -11.50 0.64
C ASN A 27 13.52 -11.74 2.00
N ARG A 28 14.11 -10.69 2.59
CA ARG A 28 14.68 -10.73 3.94
C ARG A 28 13.72 -10.04 4.90
N LEU A 29 13.12 -10.83 5.79
CA LEU A 29 12.17 -10.35 6.78
C LEU A 29 12.69 -9.11 7.52
N ASP A 30 13.96 -9.10 7.94
CA ASP A 30 14.57 -7.99 8.66
C ASP A 30 14.49 -6.66 7.90
N ARG A 31 14.66 -6.69 6.56
CA ARG A 31 14.56 -5.50 5.71
C ARG A 31 13.13 -5.05 5.58
N VAL A 32 12.20 -5.99 5.36
CA VAL A 32 10.77 -5.71 5.28
C VAL A 32 10.28 -5.03 6.53
N LEU A 33 10.67 -5.54 7.71
CA LEU A 33 10.29 -4.98 9.01
C LEU A 33 10.73 -3.52 9.18
N THR A 34 11.81 -3.07 8.52
CA THR A 34 12.24 -1.66 8.60
C THR A 34 11.20 -0.67 8.09
N TYR A 35 10.32 -1.08 7.17
CA TYR A 35 9.25 -0.24 6.63
C TYR A 35 8.05 -0.08 7.58
N PHE A 36 8.02 -0.83 8.67
CA PHE A 36 6.94 -0.82 9.65
C PHE A 36 7.41 -0.17 10.96
N ASN A 37 6.48 0.43 11.71
CA ASN A 37 6.76 0.92 13.05
C ASN A 37 6.79 -0.24 14.06
N ASP A 38 7.24 0.02 15.29
CA ASP A 38 7.44 -1.03 16.30
C ASP A 38 6.16 -1.82 16.62
N ARG A 39 5.01 -1.15 16.64
CA ARG A 39 3.70 -1.79 16.82
C ARG A 39 3.41 -2.80 15.71
N ASN A 40 3.57 -2.39 14.46
CA ASN A 40 3.32 -3.28 13.32
C ASN A 40 4.35 -4.41 13.25
N ARG A 41 5.62 -4.14 13.59
CA ARG A 41 6.67 -5.16 13.69
C ARG A 41 6.31 -6.23 14.72
N GLU A 42 5.83 -5.83 15.89
CA GLU A 42 5.40 -6.75 16.93
C GLU A 42 4.23 -7.62 16.46
N ILE A 43 3.23 -7.03 15.78
CA ILE A 43 2.12 -7.78 15.19
C ILE A 43 2.64 -8.80 14.17
N ILE A 44 3.47 -8.38 13.20
CA ILE A 44 4.05 -9.27 12.19
C ILE A 44 4.80 -10.42 12.86
N GLN A 45 5.67 -10.12 13.84
CA GLN A 45 6.46 -11.14 14.53
C GLN A 45 5.57 -12.12 15.30
N ASN A 46 4.54 -11.63 15.99
CA ASN A 46 3.59 -12.48 16.70
C ASN A 46 2.84 -13.41 15.76
N GLU A 47 2.43 -12.92 14.59
CA GLU A 47 1.78 -13.76 13.59
C GLU A 47 2.74 -14.81 13.03
N LEU A 48 3.98 -14.44 12.66
CA LEU A 48 4.97 -15.41 12.17
C LEU A 48 5.32 -16.47 13.22
N ASN A 49 5.37 -16.09 14.50
CA ASN A 49 5.63 -17.02 15.61
C ASN A 49 4.49 -18.04 15.80
N ARG A 50 3.23 -17.68 15.48
CA ARG A 50 2.11 -18.65 15.52
C ARG A 50 2.32 -19.82 14.55
N TYR A 51 3.03 -19.58 13.48
CA TYR A 51 3.39 -20.57 12.47
C TYR A 51 4.78 -21.17 12.69
N ASN A 52 5.35 -21.08 13.89
CA ASN A 52 6.72 -21.54 14.20
C ASN A 52 7.78 -21.02 13.23
N GLY A 53 7.58 -19.82 12.65
CA GLY A 53 8.51 -19.22 11.69
C GLY A 53 8.49 -19.83 10.28
N THR A 54 7.56 -20.73 9.97
CA THR A 54 7.42 -21.34 8.64
C THR A 54 6.26 -20.76 7.82
N ALA A 55 5.65 -19.66 8.27
CA ALA A 55 4.60 -18.99 7.51
C ALA A 55 5.16 -18.53 6.16
N ASP A 56 4.46 -18.85 5.08
CA ASP A 56 4.71 -18.21 3.80
C ASP A 56 4.18 -16.78 3.86
N TRP A 57 4.96 -15.83 3.38
CA TRP A 57 4.62 -14.41 3.45
C TRP A 57 5.11 -13.69 2.20
N SER A 58 4.42 -12.62 1.86
CA SER A 58 4.83 -11.74 0.79
C SER A 58 4.80 -10.28 1.22
N PHE A 59 5.60 -9.47 0.54
CA PHE A 59 5.69 -8.04 0.78
C PHE A 59 5.32 -7.31 -0.49
N SER A 60 4.45 -6.32 -0.37
CA SER A 60 4.11 -5.46 -1.49
C SER A 60 3.90 -4.02 -1.04
N ARG A 61 3.71 -3.14 -2.01
CA ARG A 61 3.29 -1.77 -1.80
C ARG A 61 1.95 -1.52 -2.46
N MET A 62 1.00 -0.98 -1.70
CA MET A 62 -0.37 -0.71 -2.16
C MET A 62 -0.71 0.78 -2.06
N ILE A 63 -1.65 1.23 -2.88
CA ILE A 63 -2.15 2.61 -2.79
C ILE A 63 -3.08 2.71 -1.58
N ALA A 64 -2.88 3.73 -0.77
CA ALA A 64 -3.68 3.96 0.42
C ALA A 64 -3.96 5.45 0.66
N SER A 65 -5.08 5.74 1.31
CA SER A 65 -5.46 7.08 1.78
C SER A 65 -5.69 7.06 3.29
N CYS A 66 -5.03 7.93 4.09
CA CYS A 66 -5.34 8.02 5.53
C CYS A 66 -6.71 8.66 5.71
N ARG A 67 -7.58 8.03 6.50
CA ARG A 67 -8.95 8.52 6.76
C ARG A 67 -9.01 9.86 7.50
N ILE A 68 -7.91 10.25 8.17
CA ILE A 68 -7.81 11.49 8.94
C ILE A 68 -7.27 12.65 8.09
N ASN A 69 -6.14 12.44 7.40
CA ASN A 69 -5.44 13.51 6.66
C ASN A 69 -5.67 13.46 5.15
N HIS A 70 -6.38 12.43 4.66
CA HIS A 70 -6.72 12.19 3.26
C HIS A 70 -5.53 12.10 2.30
N ASN A 71 -4.29 11.99 2.81
CA ASN A 71 -3.10 11.91 1.98
C ASN A 71 -3.02 10.55 1.30
N LEU A 72 -2.83 10.60 -0.02
CA LEU A 72 -2.58 9.42 -0.84
C LEU A 72 -1.10 9.08 -0.82
N ARG A 73 -0.78 7.83 -0.49
CA ARG A 73 0.58 7.31 -0.46
C ARG A 73 0.61 5.87 -0.96
N SER A 74 1.78 5.46 -1.40
CA SER A 74 2.08 4.03 -1.52
C SER A 74 2.60 3.54 -0.18
N LEU A 75 1.91 2.56 0.40
CA LEU A 75 2.24 2.03 1.72
C LEU A 75 2.77 0.61 1.63
N PRO A 76 3.82 0.30 2.43
CA PRO A 76 4.25 -1.06 2.68
C PRO A 76 3.10 -1.91 3.25
N THR A 77 2.89 -3.09 2.67
CA THR A 77 1.96 -4.11 3.15
C THR A 77 2.67 -5.45 3.27
N PHE A 78 2.42 -6.12 4.40
CA PHE A 78 2.90 -7.46 4.68
C PHE A 78 1.71 -8.41 4.61
N HIS A 79 1.85 -9.44 3.80
CA HIS A 79 0.81 -10.44 3.56
C HIS A 79 1.29 -11.75 4.14
N ILE A 80 0.45 -12.36 4.97
CA ILE A 80 0.66 -13.72 5.44
C ILE A 80 -0.18 -14.60 4.53
N ASN A 81 0.51 -15.44 3.76
CA ASN A 81 -0.12 -16.31 2.76
C ASN A 81 -0.71 -17.55 3.48
N ASP A 82 -1.71 -17.31 4.32
CA ASP A 82 -2.50 -18.33 4.99
C ASP A 82 -3.93 -18.40 4.42
N GLU A 83 -4.79 -19.24 4.98
CA GLU A 83 -6.20 -19.39 4.54
C GLU A 83 -7.03 -18.09 4.72
N THR A 84 -6.53 -17.12 5.49
CA THR A 84 -7.21 -15.86 5.79
C THR A 84 -6.68 -14.67 5.00
N ASP A 85 -5.62 -14.86 4.21
CA ASP A 85 -4.93 -13.83 3.40
C ASP A 85 -4.73 -12.53 4.19
N ARG A 86 -4.09 -12.65 5.35
CA ARG A 86 -4.06 -11.57 6.33
C ARG A 86 -3.08 -10.48 5.91
N ILE A 87 -3.57 -9.24 5.82
CA ILE A 87 -2.79 -8.07 5.40
C ILE A 87 -2.50 -7.15 6.58
N ILE A 88 -1.22 -6.85 6.81
CA ILE A 88 -0.74 -5.88 7.78
C ILE A 88 -0.20 -4.67 7.02
N VAL A 89 -0.80 -3.50 7.24
CA VAL A 89 -0.47 -2.26 6.53
C VAL A 89 0.35 -1.34 7.43
N ALA A 90 1.36 -0.68 6.86
CA ALA A 90 2.07 0.39 7.55
C ALA A 90 1.09 1.45 8.07
N GLN A 91 1.23 1.83 9.35
CA GLN A 91 0.43 2.90 9.94
C GLN A 91 0.81 4.25 9.33
N CYS A 92 -0.16 5.17 9.34
CA CYS A 92 0.09 6.53 8.94
C CYS A 92 0.78 7.29 10.07
N ASP A 93 1.57 8.30 9.74
CA ASP A 93 2.10 9.27 10.72
C ASP A 93 0.95 9.95 11.50
N CYS A 94 -0.24 10.05 10.89
CA CYS A 94 -1.47 10.59 11.49
C CYS A 94 -2.04 9.68 12.62
N GLY A 95 -1.57 8.43 12.75
CA GLY A 95 -2.18 7.39 13.59
C GLY A 95 -3.51 6.84 13.06
N GLY A 96 -4.01 7.40 11.96
CA GLY A 96 -5.27 7.03 11.33
C GLY A 96 -5.19 5.74 10.52
N GLU A 97 -6.36 5.13 10.36
CA GLU A 97 -6.57 3.99 9.46
C GLU A 97 -6.48 4.40 7.99
N HIS A 98 -6.29 3.40 7.14
CA HIS A 98 -6.18 3.58 5.70
C HIS A 98 -7.30 2.87 4.95
N ASP A 99 -7.81 3.54 3.93
CA ASP A 99 -8.50 2.88 2.83
C ASP A 99 -7.44 2.40 1.84
N ILE A 100 -7.41 1.10 1.56
CA ILE A 100 -6.49 0.48 0.60
C ILE A 100 -7.21 0.37 -0.74
N PHE A 101 -6.49 0.69 -1.81
CA PHE A 101 -7.02 0.65 -3.16
C PHE A 101 -6.22 -0.31 -4.01
N ASP A 102 -6.93 -1.17 -4.72
CA ASP A 102 -6.37 -2.03 -5.73
C ASP A 102 -5.96 -1.20 -6.98
N PRO A 103 -4.67 -1.25 -7.38
CA PRO A 103 -4.19 -0.66 -8.62
C PRO A 103 -5.03 -1.00 -9.87
N GLU A 104 -5.45 -2.25 -10.02
CA GLU A 104 -6.18 -2.69 -11.22
C GLU A 104 -7.57 -2.04 -11.28
N GLY A 105 -8.28 -2.01 -10.16
CA GLY A 105 -9.54 -1.30 -10.04
C GLY A 105 -9.47 0.20 -10.36
N LEU A 106 -8.32 0.85 -10.11
CA LEU A 106 -8.11 2.27 -10.47
C LEU A 106 -7.92 2.48 -11.97
N GLU A 107 -7.26 1.54 -12.64
CA GLU A 107 -7.06 1.57 -14.09
C GLU A 107 -8.37 1.32 -14.83
N LEU A 108 -9.16 0.34 -14.35
CA LEU A 108 -10.48 0.00 -14.89
C LEU A 108 -11.57 1.03 -14.52
N GLY A 109 -11.28 1.94 -13.59
CA GLY A 109 -12.24 2.95 -13.12
C GLY A 109 -13.35 2.40 -12.22
N THR A 110 -13.20 1.20 -11.70
CA THR A 110 -14.14 0.61 -10.71
C THR A 110 -13.89 1.16 -9.31
N VAL A 111 -12.66 1.59 -9.03
CA VAL A 111 -12.26 2.22 -7.77
C VAL A 111 -12.08 3.73 -7.99
N HIS A 112 -12.61 4.52 -7.06
CA HIS A 112 -12.57 5.98 -7.12
C HIS A 112 -11.77 6.53 -5.95
N ILE A 113 -10.81 7.41 -6.26
CA ILE A 113 -9.97 8.09 -5.26
C ILE A 113 -10.22 9.59 -5.30
N SER A 114 -10.38 10.19 -4.13
CA SER A 114 -10.54 11.64 -3.97
C SER A 114 -9.20 12.36 -3.92
N CYS A 115 -9.14 13.56 -4.48
CA CYS A 115 -7.94 14.38 -4.45
C CYS A 115 -7.70 14.94 -3.03
N PRO A 116 -6.51 14.75 -2.44
CA PRO A 116 -6.21 15.28 -1.10
C PRO A 116 -6.28 16.81 -1.03
N LYS A 117 -6.11 17.51 -2.15
CA LYS A 117 -6.07 18.97 -2.20
C LYS A 117 -7.44 19.63 -2.26
N CYS A 118 -8.40 19.03 -2.96
CA CYS A 118 -9.69 19.67 -3.24
C CYS A 118 -10.91 18.72 -3.16
N GLY A 119 -10.72 17.48 -2.72
CA GLY A 119 -11.77 16.46 -2.56
C GLY A 119 -12.36 15.90 -3.85
N GLN A 120 -12.04 16.49 -5.01
CA GLN A 120 -12.59 16.06 -6.31
C GLN A 120 -11.94 14.76 -6.81
N PRO A 121 -12.63 13.96 -7.65
CA PRO A 121 -12.10 12.69 -8.13
C PRO A 121 -10.75 12.83 -8.84
N MET A 122 -9.87 11.87 -8.56
CA MET A 122 -8.63 11.65 -9.31
C MET A 122 -8.86 10.61 -10.39
N ARG A 123 -8.27 10.86 -11.56
CA ARG A 123 -8.31 9.95 -12.70
C ARG A 123 -6.92 9.34 -12.92
N TYR A 124 -6.89 8.05 -13.22
CA TYR A 124 -5.71 7.37 -13.73
C TYR A 124 -5.30 7.95 -15.09
N ILE A 125 -4.01 8.26 -15.27
CA ILE A 125 -3.50 8.82 -16.53
C ILE A 125 -2.58 7.84 -17.24
N ARG A 126 -1.67 7.22 -16.50
CA ARG A 126 -0.63 6.34 -17.03
C ARG A 126 -0.13 5.41 -15.95
N SER A 127 0.43 4.29 -16.40
CA SER A 127 1.39 3.53 -15.62
C SER A 127 2.67 3.25 -16.39
N SER A 128 3.72 2.91 -15.64
CA SER A 128 4.94 2.30 -16.17
C SER A 128 5.37 1.20 -15.22
N PHE A 129 5.92 0.10 -15.74
CA PHE A 129 6.40 -1.00 -14.92
C PHE A 129 7.84 -0.77 -14.48
N TRP A 130 8.20 -1.35 -13.35
CA TRP A 130 9.57 -1.42 -12.84
C TRP A 130 9.82 -2.79 -12.25
N ASP A 131 11.08 -3.21 -12.22
CA ASP A 131 11.50 -4.52 -11.73
C ASP A 131 11.70 -4.53 -10.21
#